data_AF-D4MIX1-F1
#
_entry.id   AF-D4MIX1-F1
#
_cell.length_a   1.000
_cell.length_b   1.000
_cell.length_c   1.000
_cell.angle_alpha   90.00
_cell.angle_beta   90.00
_cell.angle_gamma   90.00
#
_symmetry.space_group_name_H-M   'P 1'
#
loop_
_entity.id
_entity.type
_entity.pdbx_description
1 polymer ?
#
loop_
_entity_poly.entity_id
_entity_poly.type
_entity_poly.pdbx_seq_one_letter_code
_entity_poly.pdbx_strand_id
1 'polypeptide(L)'
;MKKLGVIRLFICIAAIITELLPLGAVLKYGLMSDNGHLIFRFENYSYFDVTPFGYAMFHYMICAVTTTITAMLSLLWIFFGKKRQTPITVLSAIALAMSAVPYIIMTFNVFTVIISALLAAVLVISVVMQIKHE
;
A
#
# COMPACT_ATOMS: atom_id res chain seq x y z
N MET A 1 6.63 22.04 10.43
CA MET A 1 5.59 21.04 10.08
C MET A 1 5.35 20.90 8.58
N LYS A 2 5.25 21.98 7.79
CA LYS A 2 5.03 21.89 6.32
C LYS A 2 6.04 21.00 5.57
N LYS A 3 7.35 21.08 5.92
CA LYS A 3 8.40 20.21 5.33
C LYS A 3 8.11 18.71 5.50
N LEU A 4 7.68 18.27 6.69
CA LEU A 4 7.32 16.87 6.96
C LEU A 4 6.08 16.45 6.17
N GLY A 5 5.09 17.33 6.03
CA GLY A 5 3.91 17.08 5.20
C GLY A 5 4.26 16.87 3.72
N VAL A 6 5.19 17.67 3.18
CA VAL A 6 5.69 17.52 1.81
C VAL A 6 6.47 16.20 1.63
N ILE A 7 7.32 15.85 2.59
CA ILE A 7 8.06 14.57 2.56
C ILE A 7 7.09 13.40 2.58
N ARG A 8 6.09 13.40 3.47
CA ARG A 8 5.05 12.36 3.53
C ARG A 8 4.33 12.22 2.19
N LEU A 9 3.93 13.35 1.58
CA LEU A 9 3.28 13.35 0.28
C LEU A 9 4.17 12.74 -0.81
N PHE A 10 5.46 13.08 -0.85
CA PHE A 10 6.38 12.52 -1.82
C PHE A 10 6.53 11.00 -1.68
N ILE A 11 6.63 10.51 -0.44
CA ILE A 11 6.69 9.07 -0.16
C ILE A 11 5.37 8.38 -0.55
N CYS A 12 4.21 8.99 -0.28
CA CYS A 12 2.92 8.47 -0.74
C CYS A 12 2.86 8.39 -2.28
N ILE A 13 3.36 9.40 -3.00
CA ILE A 13 3.41 9.39 -4.46
C ILE A 13 4.31 8.26 -4.96
N ALA A 14 5.49 8.08 -4.34
CA ALA A 14 6.38 6.96 -4.67
C ALA A 14 5.70 5.60 -4.41
N ALA A 15 4.94 5.46 -3.32
CA ALA A 15 4.15 4.27 -3.03
C ALA A 15 3.10 4.02 -4.12
N ILE A 16 2.32 5.05 -4.50
CA ILE A 16 1.29 4.95 -5.55
C ILE A 16 1.91 4.56 -6.90
N ILE A 17 3.05 5.15 -7.27
CA ILE A 17 3.76 4.78 -8.51
C ILE A 17 4.16 3.31 -8.47
N THR A 18 4.65 2.83 -7.31
CA THR A 18 5.06 1.43 -7.14
C THR A 18 3.86 0.48 -7.14
N GLU A 19 2.73 0.88 -6.57
CA GLU A 19 1.45 0.17 -6.58
C GLU A 19 0.83 0.10 -8.00
N LEU A 20 1.04 1.14 -8.82
CA LEU A 20 0.61 1.20 -10.22
C LEU A 20 1.38 0.23 -11.12
N LEU A 21 2.67 0.00 -10.84
CA LEU A 21 3.47 -0.93 -11.62
C LEU A 21 2.87 -2.35 -11.57
N PRO A 22 2.84 -3.09 -12.69
CA PRO A 22 2.33 -4.47 -12.75
C PRO A 22 3.34 -5.47 -12.16
N LEU A 23 3.95 -5.11 -11.04
CA LEU A 23 5.05 -5.81 -10.39
C LEU A 23 4.76 -6.05 -8.92
N GLY A 24 3.76 -5.37 -8.33
CA GLY A 24 3.48 -5.45 -6.89
C GLY A 24 2.56 -6.60 -6.50
N ALA A 25 1.41 -6.75 -7.16
CA ALA A 25 0.39 -7.70 -6.73
C ALA A 25 0.71 -9.10 -7.24
N VAL A 26 1.12 -10.01 -6.37
CA VAL A 26 1.42 -11.39 -6.76
C VAL A 26 0.21 -12.28 -6.56
N LEU A 27 -0.17 -12.99 -7.62
CA LEU A 27 -1.15 -14.07 -7.59
C LEU A 27 -0.45 -15.42 -7.71
N LYS A 28 -0.89 -16.37 -6.89
CA LYS A 28 -0.40 -17.75 -6.87
C LYS A 28 -1.48 -18.68 -7.40
N TYR A 29 -1.29 -19.18 -8.61
CA TYR A 29 -2.18 -20.13 -9.26
C TYR A 29 -1.74 -21.57 -8.96
N GLY A 30 -2.66 -22.41 -8.51
CA GLY A 30 -2.44 -23.85 -8.42
C GLY A 30 -2.90 -24.53 -9.71
N LEU A 31 -1.97 -25.14 -10.43
CA LEU A 31 -2.23 -25.91 -11.65
C LEU A 31 -1.99 -27.39 -11.37
N MET A 32 -2.90 -28.26 -11.82
CA MET A 32 -2.70 -29.70 -11.77
C MET A 32 -1.86 -30.10 -12.99
N SER A 33 -0.69 -30.69 -12.77
CA SER A 33 0.12 -31.29 -13.84
C SER A 33 -0.50 -32.60 -14.30
N ASP A 34 -0.23 -33.00 -15.55
CA ASP A 34 -0.68 -34.27 -16.13
C ASP A 34 -0.24 -35.50 -15.31
N ASN A 35 0.85 -35.37 -14.56
CA ASN A 35 1.37 -36.41 -13.67
C ASN A 35 0.70 -36.40 -12.26
N GLY A 36 -0.34 -35.60 -12.06
CA GLY A 36 -1.06 -35.44 -10.79
C GLY A 36 -0.36 -34.56 -9.75
N HIS A 37 0.79 -33.98 -10.08
CA HIS A 37 1.54 -33.09 -9.19
C HIS A 37 1.01 -31.65 -9.28
N LEU A 38 0.89 -30.97 -8.15
CA LEU A 38 0.44 -29.58 -8.11
C LEU A 38 1.61 -28.62 -8.37
N ILE A 39 1.49 -27.80 -9.42
CA ILE A 39 2.49 -26.81 -9.83
C ILE A 39 1.94 -25.42 -9.50
N PHE A 40 2.77 -24.57 -8.90
CA PHE A 40 2.40 -23.19 -8.63
C PHE A 40 2.96 -22.25 -9.69
N ARG A 41 2.09 -21.44 -10.30
CA ARG A 41 2.48 -20.34 -11.18
C ARG A 41 2.27 -19.01 -10.44
N PHE A 42 3.28 -18.15 -10.48
CA PHE A 42 3.20 -16.81 -9.91
C PHE A 42 3.13 -15.79 -11.03
N GLU A 43 2.11 -14.92 -10.98
CA GLU A 43 1.98 -13.81 -11.93
C GLU A 43 1.85 -12.50 -11.15
N ASN A 44 2.41 -11.43 -11.71
CA ASN A 44 2.44 -10.12 -11.08
C ASN A 44 1.48 -9.18 -11.80
N TYR A 45 0.78 -8.37 -11.00
CA TYR A 45 -0.25 -7.44 -11.42
C TYR A 45 -0.06 -6.09 -10.71
N SER A 46 -0.82 -5.10 -11.16
CA SER A 46 -0.92 -3.82 -10.47
C SER A 46 -1.86 -3.96 -9.26
N TYR A 47 -1.68 -3.15 -8.22
CA TYR A 47 -2.65 -3.12 -7.11
C TYR A 47 -4.01 -2.52 -7.55
N PHE A 48 -4.01 -1.77 -8.66
CA PHE A 48 -5.21 -1.20 -9.26
C PHE A 48 -5.90 -2.11 -10.29
N ASP A 49 -5.32 -3.30 -10.56
CA ASP A 49 -5.93 -4.24 -11.48
C ASP A 49 -7.12 -4.97 -10.82
N VAL A 50 -8.14 -5.27 -11.63
CA VAL A 50 -9.32 -6.03 -11.23
C VAL A 50 -9.04 -7.53 -11.23
N THR A 51 -8.01 -8.00 -11.94
CA THR A 51 -7.64 -9.43 -11.94
C THR A 51 -7.43 -9.99 -10.52
N PRO A 52 -6.61 -9.39 -9.63
CA PRO A 52 -6.52 -9.79 -8.22
C PRO A 52 -7.85 -9.86 -7.47
N PHE A 53 -8.78 -8.93 -7.76
CA PHE A 53 -10.12 -8.90 -7.15
C PHE A 53 -10.93 -10.15 -7.52
N GLY A 54 -10.83 -10.62 -8.76
CA GLY A 54 -11.46 -11.85 -9.23
C GLY A 54 -11.01 -13.10 -8.47
N TYR A 55 -9.81 -13.07 -7.86
CA TYR A 55 -9.26 -14.14 -7.02
C TYR A 55 -9.38 -13.86 -5.52
N ALA A 56 -10.26 -12.94 -5.11
CA ALA A 56 -10.50 -12.55 -3.72
C ALA A 56 -9.29 -11.92 -2.99
N MET A 57 -8.28 -11.44 -3.73
CA MET A 57 -7.10 -10.77 -3.18
C MET A 57 -7.37 -9.27 -2.98
N PHE A 58 -8.45 -8.94 -2.25
CA PHE A 58 -8.96 -7.56 -2.07
C PHE A 58 -7.99 -6.62 -1.36
N HIS A 59 -7.04 -7.18 -0.58
CA HIS A 59 -6.09 -6.40 0.20
C HIS A 59 -5.23 -5.48 -0.68
N TYR A 60 -4.88 -5.88 -1.91
CA TYR A 60 -4.13 -5.02 -2.83
C TYR A 60 -4.91 -3.76 -3.20
N MET A 61 -6.20 -3.91 -3.53
CA MET A 61 -7.09 -2.78 -3.84
C MET A 61 -7.30 -1.88 -2.62
N ILE A 62 -7.57 -2.46 -1.44
CA ILE A 62 -7.76 -1.68 -0.22
C ILE A 62 -6.49 -0.89 0.12
N CYS A 63 -5.31 -1.50 -0.06
CA CYS A 63 -4.02 -0.81 0.08
C CYS A 63 -3.94 0.39 -0.87
N ALA A 64 -4.10 0.18 -2.19
CA ALA A 64 -4.01 1.24 -3.18
C ALA A 64 -5.00 2.40 -2.95
N VAL A 65 -6.25 2.08 -2.62
CA VAL A 65 -7.27 3.10 -2.33
C VAL A 65 -6.93 3.90 -1.08
N THR A 66 -6.53 3.23 0.01
CA THR A 66 -6.17 3.92 1.26
C THR A 66 -4.89 4.75 1.11
N THR A 67 -3.88 4.27 0.37
CA THR A 67 -2.69 5.05 0.00
C THR A 67 -3.06 6.31 -0.78
N THR A 68 -3.95 6.18 -1.76
CA THR A 68 -4.42 7.30 -2.59
C THR A 68 -5.17 8.35 -1.75
N ILE A 69 -6.10 7.94 -0.89
CA ILE A 69 -6.82 8.85 0.01
C ILE A 69 -5.83 9.53 0.98
N THR A 70 -4.85 8.79 1.50
CA THR A 70 -3.80 9.33 2.39
C THR A 70 -2.99 10.41 1.68
N ALA A 71 -2.64 10.22 0.40
CA ALA A 71 -1.95 11.22 -0.42
C ALA A 71 -2.83 12.47 -0.63
N MET A 72 -4.10 12.30 -1.00
CA MET A 72 -5.04 13.41 -1.18
C MET A 72 -5.23 14.23 0.10
N LEU A 73 -5.44 13.57 1.24
CA LEU A 73 -5.56 14.25 2.53
C LEU A 73 -4.25 14.94 2.94
N SER A 74 -3.10 14.36 2.61
CA SER A 74 -1.80 14.99 2.83
C SER A 74 -1.64 16.25 2.02
N LEU A 75 -2.08 16.25 0.76
CA LEU A 75 -2.09 17.42 -0.12
C LEU A 75 -3.01 18.51 0.43
N LEU A 76 -4.26 18.16 0.76
CA LEU A 76 -5.24 19.09 1.35
C LEU A 76 -4.72 19.70 2.65
N TRP A 77 -4.02 18.91 3.47
CA TRP A 77 -3.43 19.41 4.70
C TRP A 77 -2.35 20.47 4.46
N ILE A 78 -1.51 20.31 3.42
CA ILE A 78 -0.46 21.27 3.08
C ILE A 78 -1.05 22.63 2.67
N PHE A 79 -2.14 22.63 1.89
CA PHE A 79 -2.78 23.86 1.38
C PHE A 79 -3.72 24.51 2.39
N PHE A 80 -4.59 23.73 3.04
CA PHE A 80 -5.67 24.26 3.88
C PHE A 80 -5.35 24.26 5.38
N GLY A 81 -4.25 23.65 5.81
CA GLY A 81 -3.76 23.72 7.20
C GLY A 81 -4.74 23.21 8.28
N LYS A 82 -5.75 22.40 7.92
CA LYS A 82 -6.76 21.92 8.88
C LYS A 82 -6.15 21.02 9.96
N LYS A 83 -6.61 21.21 11.21
CA LYS A 83 -5.93 20.78 12.46
C LYS A 83 -6.03 19.30 12.88
N ARG A 84 -6.42 18.36 12.02
CA ARG A 84 -6.58 16.94 12.46
C ARG A 84 -5.77 15.97 11.61
N GLN A 85 -4.66 15.46 12.18
CA GLN A 85 -3.79 14.45 11.56
C GLN A 85 -4.31 13.01 11.73
N THR A 86 -5.15 12.77 12.74
CA THR A 86 -5.73 11.46 13.07
C THR A 86 -6.24 10.65 11.87
N PRO A 87 -7.04 11.19 10.92
CA PRO A 87 -7.51 10.41 9.77
C PRO A 87 -6.38 9.95 8.85
N ILE A 88 -5.32 10.76 8.69
CA ILE A 88 -4.18 10.41 7.84
C ILE A 88 -3.38 9.26 8.49
N THR A 89 -3.17 9.34 9.80
CA THR A 89 -2.49 8.27 10.57
C THR A 89 -3.27 6.96 10.48
N VAL A 90 -4.59 6.98 10.70
CA VAL A 90 -5.44 5.77 10.64
C VAL A 90 -5.42 5.15 9.25
N LEU A 91 -5.56 5.94 8.19
CA LEU A 91 -5.52 5.42 6.81
C LEU A 91 -4.15 4.84 6.45
N SER A 92 -3.06 5.48 6.89
CA SER A 92 -1.71 4.95 6.68
C SER A 92 -1.46 3.64 7.43
N ALA A 93 -2.07 3.45 8.60
CA ALA A 93 -2.00 2.20 9.35
C ALA A 93 -2.78 1.07 8.65
N ILE A 94 -3.96 1.38 8.11
CA ILE A 94 -4.75 0.42 7.31
C ILE A 94 -3.98 0.03 6.03
N ALA A 95 -3.41 1.01 5.32
CA ALA A 95 -2.60 0.75 4.13
C ALA A 95 -1.42 -0.19 4.45
N LEU A 96 -0.70 0.08 5.54
CA LEU A 96 0.40 -0.78 5.98
C LEU A 96 -0.09 -2.20 6.33
N ALA A 97 -1.19 -2.33 7.07
CA ALA A 97 -1.75 -3.64 7.42
C ALA A 97 -2.15 -4.45 6.18
N MET A 98 -2.77 -3.81 5.18
CA MET A 98 -3.13 -4.46 3.92
C MET A 98 -1.91 -4.84 3.08
N SER A 99 -0.87 -4.00 3.09
CA SER A 99 0.41 -4.32 2.45
C SER A 99 1.15 -5.48 3.12
N ALA A 100 0.83 -5.81 4.38
CA ALA A 100 1.43 -6.92 5.12
C ALA A 100 0.74 -8.29 4.85
N VAL A 101 -0.45 -8.30 4.26
CA VAL A 101 -1.18 -9.54 3.92
C VAL A 101 -0.39 -10.48 2.99
N PRO A 102 0.26 -10.02 1.89
CA PRO A 102 1.10 -10.86 1.02
C PRO A 102 2.15 -11.71 1.75
N TYR A 103 2.67 -11.23 2.89
CA TYR A 103 3.67 -11.95 3.67
C TYR A 103 3.07 -13.14 4.42
N ILE A 104 1.83 -13.00 4.89
CA ILE A 104 1.10 -14.04 5.63
C ILE A 104 0.74 -15.19 4.68
N ILE A 105 0.32 -14.86 3.46
CA ILE A 105 -0.11 -15.84 2.44
C ILE A 105 1.04 -16.30 1.53
N MET A 106 2.28 -15.88 1.80
CA MET A 106 3.48 -16.22 1.04
C MET A 106 3.42 -15.87 -0.45
N THR A 107 2.79 -14.75 -0.79
CA THR A 107 2.72 -14.19 -2.15
C THR A 107 3.39 -12.81 -2.21
N PHE A 108 4.56 -12.68 -1.60
CA PHE A 108 5.31 -11.43 -1.57
C PHE A 108 6.49 -11.48 -2.56
N ASN A 109 6.93 -10.31 -3.04
CA ASN A 109 8.11 -10.14 -3.87
C ASN A 109 8.89 -8.87 -3.45
N VAL A 110 9.91 -8.48 -4.22
CA VAL A 110 10.70 -7.29 -3.90
C VAL A 110 9.85 -6.01 -3.91
N PHE A 111 8.88 -5.89 -4.82
CA PHE A 111 8.02 -4.71 -4.92
C PHE A 111 7.03 -4.62 -3.76
N THR A 112 6.47 -5.74 -3.28
CA THR A 112 5.64 -5.72 -2.06
C THR A 112 6.45 -5.23 -0.85
N VAL A 113 7.73 -5.63 -0.76
CA VAL A 113 8.65 -5.15 0.29
C VAL A 113 8.91 -3.66 0.20
N ILE A 114 9.16 -3.15 -1.00
CA ILE A 114 9.34 -1.72 -1.23
C ILE A 114 8.07 -0.95 -0.84
N ILE A 115 6.89 -1.41 -1.26
CA ILE A 115 5.61 -0.77 -0.94
C ILE A 115 5.38 -0.72 0.57
N SER A 116 5.54 -1.85 1.28
CA SER A 116 5.37 -1.89 2.74
C SER A 116 6.36 -1.00 3.48
N ALA A 117 7.62 -0.92 3.02
CA ALA A 117 8.61 -0.03 3.59
C ALA A 117 8.24 1.45 3.40
N LEU A 118 7.75 1.83 2.21
CA LEU A 118 7.28 3.19 1.92
C LEU A 118 6.08 3.54 2.81
N LEU A 119 5.10 2.64 2.95
CA LEU A 119 3.91 2.86 3.78
C LEU A 119 4.26 2.93 5.27
N ALA A 120 5.23 2.13 5.74
CA ALA A 120 5.75 2.23 7.10
C ALA A 120 6.37 3.60 7.36
N ALA A 121 7.16 4.13 6.42
CA ALA A 121 7.71 5.48 6.53
C ALA A 121 6.60 6.56 6.57
N VAL A 122 5.56 6.43 5.74
CA VAL A 122 4.38 7.31 5.76
C VAL A 122 3.69 7.30 7.13
N LEU A 123 3.49 6.11 7.72
CA LEU A 123 2.88 5.94 9.03
C LEU A 123 3.73 6.60 10.12
N VAL A 124 5.03 6.31 10.16
CA VAL A 124 5.97 6.90 11.14
C VAL A 124 5.94 8.43 11.07
N ILE A 125 6.00 9.01 9.87
CA ILE A 125 5.92 10.47 9.69
C ILE A 125 4.56 11.00 10.17
N SER A 126 3.46 10.29 9.88
CA SER A 126 2.12 10.69 10.31
C SER A 126 1.98 10.69 11.83
N VAL A 127 2.50 9.68 12.52
CA VAL A 127 2.53 9.59 13.99
C VAL A 127 3.38 10.72 14.58
N VAL A 128 4.58 10.96 14.06
CA VAL A 128 5.45 12.06 14.53
C VAL A 128 4.77 13.42 14.33
N MET A 129 4.07 13.61 13.22
CA MET A 129 3.33 14.84 12.96
C MET A 129 2.11 14.99 13.86
N GLN A 130 1.45 13.90 14.24
CA GLN A 130 0.33 13.91 15.17
C GLN A 130 0.78 14.29 16.59
N ILE A 131 1.82 13.65 17.11
CA ILE A 131 2.37 13.93 18.47
C ILE A 131 2.84 15.38 18.59
N LYS A 132 3.43 15.97 17.53
CA LYS A 132 3.90 17.36 17.55
C LYS A 132 2.79 18.41 17.36
N HIS A 133 1.58 17.99 17.03
CA HIS A 133 0.42 18.89 16.84
C HIS A 133 -0.55 18.89 18.03
N GLU A 134 -0.45 17.88 18.91
CA GLU A 134 -1.02 17.86 20.25
C GLU A 134 -0.12 18.62 21.23
#